data_AF-A0A957ZLU6-F1
#
_entry.id   AF-A0A957ZLU6-F1
#
_cell.length_a   1.000
_cell.length_b   1.000
_cell.length_c   1.000
_cell.angle_alpha   90.00
_cell.angle_beta   90.00
_cell.angle_gamma   90.00
#
_symmetry.space_group_name_H-M   'P 1'
#
loop_
_entity.id
_entity.type
_entity.pdbx_description
1 polymer ?
#
loop_
_entity_poly.entity_id
_entity_poly.type
_entity_poly.pdbx_seq_one_letter_code
_entity_poly.pdbx_strand_id
1 'polypeptide(L)'
;ENWMPGWRVVGPRCGAEQAACAPGTWPEGGDLALLEPLRANLAFLGIPVPAGLVRFDLVYAPDSVRTGLWIGGVTLLFVLGSGVLFLWRRRRTAA
;
A
#
# COMPACT_ATOMS: atom_id res chain seq x y z
N GLU A 1 -10.99 10.09 -10.67
CA GLU A 1 -9.51 10.18 -10.82
C GLU A 1 -8.92 10.81 -9.56
N ASN A 2 -8.09 10.07 -8.80
CA ASN A 2 -7.45 10.56 -7.57
C ASN A 2 -6.06 11.12 -7.94
N TRP A 3 -5.86 12.42 -7.71
CA TRP A 3 -4.64 13.17 -8.08
C TRP A 3 -3.56 13.16 -6.98
N MET A 4 -3.86 12.60 -5.80
CA MET A 4 -2.90 12.28 -4.73
C MET A 4 -2.96 10.79 -4.38
N PRO A 5 -2.56 9.89 -5.31
CA PRO A 5 -2.60 8.45 -5.07
C PRO A 5 -1.57 8.04 -3.99
N GLY A 6 -1.91 6.99 -3.22
CA GLY A 6 -0.98 6.34 -2.30
C GLY A 6 -1.27 6.52 -0.81
N TRP A 7 -2.19 7.41 -0.43
CA TRP A 7 -2.73 7.43 0.93
C TRP A 7 -3.61 6.20 1.16
N ARG A 8 -3.39 5.50 2.26
CA ARG A 8 -4.11 4.29 2.64
C ARG A 8 -4.45 4.31 4.12
N VAL A 9 -5.65 3.86 4.45
CA VAL A 9 -6.06 3.61 5.83
C VAL A 9 -5.62 2.21 6.23
N VAL A 10 -4.96 2.09 7.38
CA VAL A 10 -4.41 0.83 7.90
C VAL A 10 -4.88 0.61 9.33
N GLY A 11 -5.10 -0.67 9.66
CA GLY A 11 -5.49 -1.12 11.00
C GLY A 11 -6.76 -0.46 11.56
N PRO A 12 -7.84 -0.27 10.78
CA PRO A 12 -9.03 0.39 11.28
C PRO A 12 -9.68 -0.42 12.42
N ARG A 13 -10.02 0.27 13.51
CA ARG A 13 -10.64 -0.29 14.71
C ARG A 13 -11.82 0.57 15.15
N CYS A 14 -12.90 -0.08 15.54
CA CYS A 14 -14.01 0.60 16.17
C CYS A 14 -13.77 0.72 17.67
N GLY A 15 -14.27 1.80 18.27
CA GLY A 15 -14.38 1.96 19.71
C GLY A 15 -15.28 0.90 20.36
N ALA A 16 -15.09 0.71 21.67
CA ALA A 16 -15.90 -0.21 22.46
C ALA A 16 -17.19 0.46 22.99
N GLU A 17 -18.21 -0.37 23.16
CA GLU A 17 -19.51 -0.17 23.84
C GLU A 17 -20.17 1.20 23.78
N GLN A 18 -19.71 2.23 24.51
CA GLN A 18 -20.38 3.54 24.54
C GLN A 18 -20.15 4.39 23.28
N ALA A 19 -19.16 4.05 22.45
CA ALA A 19 -18.86 4.72 21.19
C ALA A 19 -18.66 3.72 20.03
N ALA A 20 -19.28 2.55 20.15
CA ALA A 20 -19.27 1.54 19.09
C ALA A 20 -19.92 2.07 17.81
N CYS A 21 -19.45 1.53 16.71
CA CYS A 21 -19.84 1.93 15.36
C CYS A 21 -21.23 1.37 15.10
N ALA A 22 -22.04 2.10 14.35
CA ALA A 22 -23.42 1.69 14.12
C ALA A 22 -23.47 0.27 13.51
N PRO A 23 -24.38 -0.59 13.97
CA PRO A 23 -24.50 -1.96 13.48
C PRO A 23 -24.73 -1.97 11.96
N GLY A 24 -23.99 -2.81 11.23
CA GLY A 24 -24.03 -2.86 9.77
C GLY A 24 -23.20 -1.79 9.04
N THR A 25 -22.53 -0.89 9.77
CA THR A 25 -21.65 0.16 9.18
C THR A 25 -20.14 -0.08 9.41
N TRP A 26 -19.81 -1.06 10.26
CA TRP A 26 -18.46 -1.45 10.67
C TRP A 26 -18.21 -2.91 10.30
N PRO A 27 -17.07 -3.26 9.70
CA PRO A 27 -17.08 -3.89 8.40
C PRO A 27 -17.54 -5.35 8.47
N GLU A 28 -18.83 -5.59 8.21
CA GLU A 28 -19.31 -6.86 7.66
C GLU A 28 -20.31 -6.58 6.52
N GLY A 29 -19.82 -6.66 5.28
CA GLY A 29 -20.60 -6.76 4.04
C GLY A 29 -21.10 -5.48 3.36
N GLY A 30 -20.98 -4.31 3.98
CA GLY A 30 -21.54 -3.05 3.45
C GLY A 30 -20.60 -2.27 2.53
N ASP A 31 -20.82 -2.42 1.21
CA ASP A 31 -20.44 -1.53 0.10
C ASP A 31 -19.18 -0.67 0.25
N LEU A 32 -18.07 -1.17 -0.33
CA LEU A 32 -16.99 -0.52 -1.10
C LEU A 32 -16.48 0.92 -0.80
N ALA A 33 -16.93 1.66 0.21
CA ALA A 33 -16.63 3.10 0.28
C ALA A 33 -16.13 3.59 1.64
N LEU A 34 -16.50 2.95 2.77
CA LEU A 34 -16.10 3.45 4.08
C LEU A 34 -14.61 3.18 4.36
N LEU A 35 -13.89 4.21 4.81
CA LEU A 35 -12.45 4.21 5.08
C LEU A 35 -11.52 4.14 3.85
N GLU A 36 -12.06 4.11 2.63
CA GLU A 36 -11.23 4.26 1.43
C GLU A 36 -11.00 5.75 1.14
N PRO A 37 -9.73 6.23 1.05
CA PRO A 37 -9.46 7.62 0.71
C PRO A 37 -9.95 7.96 -0.69
N LEU A 38 -10.88 8.91 -0.76
CA LEU A 38 -11.51 9.35 -1.99
C LEU A 38 -11.39 10.86 -2.16
N ARG A 39 -11.52 11.30 -3.41
CA ARG A 39 -11.33 12.72 -3.74
C ARG A 39 -12.52 13.52 -3.21
N ALA A 40 -12.28 14.36 -2.21
CA ALA A 40 -13.30 15.29 -1.72
C ALA A 40 -13.45 16.50 -2.66
N ASN A 41 -12.32 17.03 -3.16
CA ASN A 41 -12.30 18.09 -4.17
C ASN A 41 -10.93 18.16 -4.91
N LEU A 42 -10.66 19.27 -5.61
CA LEU A 42 -9.42 19.49 -6.36
C LEU A 42 -8.15 19.52 -5.49
N ALA A 43 -8.26 19.84 -4.21
CA ALA A 43 -7.14 20.05 -3.30
C ALA A 43 -7.17 19.13 -2.05
N PHE A 44 -8.27 18.41 -1.82
CA PHE A 44 -8.43 17.58 -0.64
C PHE A 44 -8.90 16.15 -0.95
N LEU A 45 -8.37 15.23 -0.15
CA LEU A 45 -8.87 13.86 -0.01
C LEU A 45 -9.76 13.79 1.24
N GLY A 46 -10.88 13.09 1.10
CA GLY A 46 -11.79 12.75 2.18
C GLY A 46 -11.70 11.27 2.49
N ILE A 47 -11.87 10.93 3.77
CA ILE A 47 -12.01 9.55 4.22
C ILE A 47 -13.42 9.47 4.82
N PRO A 48 -14.37 8.77 4.17
CA PRO A 48 -15.69 8.60 4.73
C PRO A 48 -15.60 7.67 5.95
N VAL A 49 -15.94 8.21 7.11
CA VAL A 49 -15.91 7.48 8.38
C VAL A 49 -17.34 7.09 8.78
N PRO A 50 -17.58 5.84 9.22
CA PRO A 50 -18.88 5.45 9.74
C PRO A 50 -19.21 6.22 11.02
N ALA A 51 -20.49 6.28 11.37
CA ALA A 51 -20.92 6.85 12.63
C ALA A 51 -20.40 6.02 13.81
N GLY A 52 -19.73 6.69 14.77
CA GLY A 52 -19.10 6.06 15.93
C GLY A 52 -17.66 6.51 16.12
N LEU A 53 -16.99 5.95 17.11
CA LEU A 53 -15.57 6.20 17.34
C LEU A 53 -14.74 5.24 16.49
N VAL A 54 -13.95 5.79 15.59
CA VAL A 54 -13.06 5.03 14.72
C VAL A 54 -11.62 5.46 14.95
N ARG A 55 -10.73 4.48 15.09
CA ARG A 55 -9.28 4.68 15.10
C ARG A 55 -8.65 4.00 13.91
N PHE A 56 -7.79 4.69 13.19
CA PHE A 56 -7.04 4.14 12.09
C PHE A 56 -5.74 4.92 11.89
N ASP A 57 -4.77 4.27 11.25
CA ASP A 57 -3.54 4.92 10.83
C ASP A 57 -3.66 5.32 9.36
N LEU A 58 -3.27 6.56 9.04
CA LEU A 58 -3.19 7.06 7.68
C LEU A 58 -1.73 7.00 7.21
N VAL A 59 -1.45 6.11 6.27
CA VAL A 59 -0.09 5.84 5.79
C VAL A 59 0.04 6.24 4.33
N TYR A 60 1.16 6.86 3.97
CA TYR A 60 1.54 7.10 2.59
C TYR A 60 2.33 5.90 2.05
N ALA A 61 1.68 5.07 1.23
CA ALA A 61 2.23 3.86 0.63
C ALA A 61 1.74 3.71 -0.83
N PRO A 62 2.30 4.50 -1.78
CA PRO A 62 1.94 4.40 -3.19
C PRO A 62 2.47 3.11 -3.83
N ASP A 63 1.72 2.56 -4.79
CA ASP A 63 2.13 1.34 -5.50
C ASP A 63 3.44 1.53 -6.28
N SER A 64 3.76 2.75 -6.69
CA SER A 64 5.02 3.08 -7.39
C SER A 64 6.27 2.74 -6.57
N VAL A 65 6.24 2.89 -5.25
CA VAL A 65 7.36 2.52 -4.37
C VAL A 65 7.58 1.01 -4.38
N ARG A 66 6.49 0.23 -4.25
CA ARG A 66 6.55 -1.23 -4.30
C ARG A 66 7.02 -1.71 -5.68
N THR A 67 6.50 -1.12 -6.75
CA THR A 67 6.89 -1.45 -8.13
C THR A 67 8.35 -1.10 -8.38
N GLY A 68 8.81 0.06 -7.94
CA GLY A 68 10.20 0.48 -8.06
C GLY A 68 11.15 -0.48 -7.32
N LEU A 69 10.79 -0.92 -6.12
CA LEU A 69 11.56 -1.90 -5.36
C LEU A 69 11.67 -3.25 -6.11
N TRP A 70 10.57 -3.74 -6.69
CA TRP A 70 10.57 -4.96 -7.49
C TRP A 70 11.48 -4.85 -8.71
N ILE A 71 11.36 -3.76 -9.47
CA ILE A 71 12.20 -3.51 -10.64
C ILE A 71 13.68 -3.48 -10.22
N GLY A 72 14.01 -2.70 -9.18
CA GLY A 72 15.37 -2.62 -8.66
C GLY A 72 15.93 -3.98 -8.21
N GLY A 73 15.13 -4.78 -7.52
CA GLY A 73 15.51 -6.14 -7.10
C GLY A 73 15.78 -7.06 -8.29
N VAL A 74 14.92 -7.05 -9.31
CA VAL A 74 15.11 -7.85 -10.53
C VAL A 74 16.36 -7.40 -11.29
N THR A 75 16.56 -6.10 -11.48
CA THR A 75 17.75 -5.55 -12.14
C THR A 75 19.02 -5.94 -11.40
N LEU A 76 19.02 -5.85 -10.06
CA LEU A 76 20.16 -6.24 -9.24
C LEU A 76 20.51 -7.73 -9.42
N LEU A 77 19.51 -8.61 -9.43
CA LEU A 77 19.70 -10.04 -9.68
C LEU A 77 20.32 -10.30 -11.05
N PHE A 78 19.90 -9.58 -12.10
CA PHE A 78 20.51 -9.69 -13.42
C PHE A 78 21.97 -9.25 -13.45
N VAL A 79 22.30 -8.15 -12.77
CA VAL A 79 23.69 -7.65 -12.67
C VAL A 79 24.57 -8.67 -11.93
N LEU A 80 24.09 -9.20 -10.81
CA LEU A 80 24.82 -10.21 -10.03
C LEU A 80 24.98 -11.51 -10.83
N GLY A 81 23.92 -12.00 -11.46
CA GLY A 81 23.94 -13.23 -12.26
C GLY A 81 24.88 -13.13 -13.46
N SER A 82 24.85 -12.01 -14.20
CA SER A 82 25.76 -11.78 -15.32
C SER A 82 27.22 -11.63 -14.87
N GLY A 83 27.47 -10.96 -13.74
CA GLY A 83 28.79 -10.87 -13.12
C GLY A 83 29.36 -12.24 -12.72
N VAL A 84 28.55 -13.08 -12.06
CA VAL A 84 28.93 -14.45 -11.68
C VAL A 84 29.24 -15.29 -12.93
N LEU A 85 28.36 -15.24 -13.93
CA LEU A 85 28.57 -15.94 -15.20
C LEU A 85 29.85 -15.49 -15.90
N PHE A 86 30.12 -14.19 -15.93
CA PHE A 86 31.34 -13.63 -16.53
C PHE A 86 32.60 -14.12 -15.82
N LEU A 87 32.62 -14.03 -14.48
CA LEU A 87 33.76 -14.51 -13.67
C LEU A 87 33.99 -16.01 -13.84
N TRP A 88 32.91 -16.79 -13.89
CA TRP A 88 32.98 -18.23 -14.10
C TRP A 88 33.53 -18.59 -15.48
N ARG A 89 33.07 -17.91 -16.55
CA ARG A 89 33.60 -18.08 -17.90
C ARG A 89 35.09 -17.73 -17.96
N ARG A 90 35.51 -16.62 -17.36
CA ARG A 90 36.91 -16.18 -17.34
C ARG A 90 37.82 -17.19 -16.64
N ARG A 91 37.36 -17.80 -15.55
CA ARG A 91 38.13 -18.87 -14.84
C ARG A 91 38.27 -20.14 -15.68
N ARG A 92 37.25 -20.51 -16.45
CA ARG A 92 37.29 -21.71 -17.32
C ARG A 92 38.16 -21.55 -18.56
N THR A 93 38.36 -20.33 -19.05
CA THR A 93 39.26 -20.06 -20.18
C THR A 93 40.72 -19.93 -19.76
N ALA A 94 40.99 -19.78 -18.47
CA ALA A 94 42.34 -19.59 -17.91
C ALA A 94 42.92 -20.88 -17.28
N ALA A 95 42.15 -21.96 -17.22
CA ALA A 95 42.56 -23.30 -16.81
C ALA A 95 42.59 -24.21 -18.03
#